data_AF-A0A7J8QGP3-F1
#
_entry.id   AF-A0A7J8QGP3-F1
#
_cell.length_a   1.000
_cell.length_b   1.000
_cell.length_c   1.000
_cell.angle_alpha   90.00
_cell.angle_beta   90.00
_cell.angle_gamma   90.00
#
_symmetry.space_group_name_H-M   'P 1'
#
loop_
_entity.id
_entity.type
_entity.pdbx_description
1 polymer ?
#
loop_
_entity_poly.entity_id
_entity_poly.type
_entity_poly.pdbx_seq_one_letter_code
_entity_poly.pdbx_strand_id
1 'polypeptide(L)'
;EKFRAKVSDFRTSRSISIDQTHLTTQVLGTFGYLDSEYFQSSQFTEKSDAYSFGVVIVELLTGKKMVISMFGSQEKRDLVSYFMSSMEENHLLDIVDAEIGKDGQKDEVVAVA
;
A
#
# COMPACT_ATOMS: atom_id res chain seq x y z
N GLU A 1 13.56 -20.38 -7.80
CA GLU A 1 12.15 -20.73 -7.50
C GLU A 1 11.67 -20.42 -6.09
N LYS A 2 12.51 -20.46 -5.04
CA LYS A 2 12.06 -20.34 -3.63
C LYS A 2 11.40 -19.00 -3.22
N PHE A 3 11.54 -17.92 -4.00
CA PHE A 3 11.04 -16.58 -3.67
C PHE A 3 10.11 -15.97 -4.73
N ARG A 4 9.45 -16.80 -5.53
CA ARG A 4 8.46 -16.31 -6.51
C ARG A 4 7.12 -16.03 -5.81
N ALA A 5 6.77 -14.75 -5.70
CA ALA A 5 5.49 -14.32 -5.14
C ALA A 5 4.32 -14.84 -5.98
N LYS A 6 3.22 -15.18 -5.30
CA LYS A 6 1.94 -15.57 -5.89
C LYS A 6 0.82 -14.90 -5.10
N VAL A 7 -0.13 -14.29 -5.79
CA VAL A 7 -1.31 -13.69 -5.18
C VAL A 7 -2.38 -14.77 -5.01
N SER A 8 -3.06 -14.76 -3.86
CA SER A 8 -4.15 -15.68 -3.52
C SER A 8 -5.26 -14.95 -2.77
N ASP A 9 -6.33 -15.66 -2.42
CA ASP A 9 -7.51 -15.14 -1.71
C ASP A 9 -8.33 -14.10 -2.50
N PHE A 10 -8.87 -14.53 -3.63
CA PHE A 10 -9.74 -13.74 -4.50
C PHE A 10 -11.21 -13.70 -4.02
N ARG A 11 -11.49 -13.92 -2.72
CA ARG A 11 -12.86 -14.07 -2.21
C ARG A 11 -13.72 -12.81 -2.36
N THR A 12 -13.10 -11.65 -2.29
CA THR A 12 -13.76 -10.35 -2.45
C THR A 12 -13.60 -9.77 -3.85
N SER A 13 -12.84 -10.45 -4.74
CA SER A 13 -12.64 -10.02 -6.12
C SER A 13 -13.95 -10.02 -6.90
N ARG A 14 -14.07 -9.06 -7.82
CA ARG A 14 -15.26 -8.87 -8.64
C ARG A 14 -14.88 -8.87 -10.11
N SER A 15 -15.66 -9.57 -10.92
CA SER A 15 -15.57 -9.47 -12.38
C SER A 15 -16.51 -8.37 -12.85
N ILE A 16 -15.99 -7.41 -13.61
CA ILE A 16 -16.76 -6.33 -14.22
C ILE A 16 -16.65 -6.42 -15.74
N SER A 17 -17.62 -5.84 -16.46
CA SER A 17 -17.53 -5.76 -17.92
C SER A 17 -16.54 -4.66 -18.35
N ILE A 18 -15.99 -4.76 -19.57
CA ILE A 18 -14.92 -3.86 -20.03
C ILE A 18 -15.35 -2.39 -20.15
N ASP A 19 -16.66 -2.14 -20.23
CA ASP A 19 -17.29 -0.84 -20.30
C ASP A 19 -17.65 -0.25 -18.92
N GLN A 20 -17.53 -1.04 -17.85
CA GLN A 20 -17.78 -0.57 -16.49
C GLN A 20 -16.54 0.12 -15.91
N THR A 21 -16.68 1.41 -15.59
CA THR A 21 -15.59 2.22 -15.00
C THR A 21 -15.50 2.13 -13.48
N HIS A 22 -16.59 1.72 -12.83
CA HIS A 22 -16.67 1.56 -11.38
C HIS A 22 -17.71 0.52 -11.00
N LEU A 23 -17.59 0.01 -9.78
CA LEU A 23 -18.55 -0.88 -9.15
C LEU A 23 -19.06 -0.25 -7.84
N THR A 24 -20.34 0.10 -7.79
CA THR A 24 -20.98 0.53 -6.55
C THR A 24 -21.30 -0.68 -5.69
N THR A 25 -20.65 -0.81 -4.53
CA THR A 25 -20.77 -1.95 -3.63
C THR A 25 -20.70 -1.51 -2.18
N GLN A 26 -21.17 -2.34 -1.24
CA GLN A 26 -20.79 -2.18 0.16
C GLN A 26 -19.26 -2.15 0.26
N VAL A 27 -18.74 -1.23 1.08
CA VAL A 27 -17.30 -1.11 1.34
C VAL A 27 -16.81 -2.39 2.01
N LEU A 28 -15.91 -3.10 1.34
CA LEU A 28 -15.26 -4.31 1.83
C LEU A 28 -13.75 -4.20 1.60
N GLY A 29 -12.95 -4.53 2.60
CA GLY A 29 -11.50 -4.58 2.49
C GLY A 29 -10.81 -4.52 3.85
N THR A 30 -9.48 -4.48 3.80
CA THR A 30 -8.64 -4.45 5.01
C THR A 30 -8.28 -3.01 5.34
N PHE A 31 -8.58 -2.56 6.56
CA PHE A 31 -8.24 -1.22 7.02
C PHE A 31 -6.72 -0.96 6.90
N GLY A 32 -6.34 0.21 6.40
CA GLY A 32 -4.96 0.56 6.03
C GLY A 32 -4.66 0.38 4.55
N TYR A 33 -5.30 -0.58 3.87
CA TYR A 33 -5.12 -0.84 2.43
C TYR A 33 -6.24 -0.25 1.57
N LEU A 34 -7.29 0.29 2.22
CA LEU A 34 -8.47 0.82 1.56
C LEU A 34 -8.19 2.19 0.96
N ASP A 35 -8.50 2.31 -0.33
CA ASP A 35 -8.59 3.59 -1.01
C ASP A 35 -9.62 4.50 -0.32
N SER A 36 -9.19 5.71 0.02
CA SER A 36 -10.02 6.73 0.66
C SER A 36 -11.22 7.18 -0.19
N GLU A 37 -11.08 7.20 -1.51
CA GLU A 37 -12.16 7.58 -2.43
C GLU A 37 -13.21 6.48 -2.49
N TYR A 38 -12.80 5.22 -2.62
CA TYR A 38 -13.71 4.07 -2.49
C TYR A 38 -14.43 4.06 -1.13
N PHE A 39 -13.72 4.32 -0.03
CA PHE A 39 -14.30 4.34 1.31
C PHE A 39 -15.42 5.38 1.44
N GLN A 40 -15.27 6.56 0.82
CA GLN A 40 -16.25 7.64 0.90
C GLN A 40 -17.39 7.49 -0.10
N SER A 41 -17.07 7.13 -1.34
CA SER A 41 -18.02 7.08 -2.45
C SER A 41 -18.75 5.75 -2.59
N SER A 42 -18.22 4.68 -1.97
CA SER A 42 -18.62 3.28 -2.22
C SER A 42 -18.44 2.84 -3.68
N GLN A 43 -17.69 3.59 -4.49
CA GLN A 43 -17.37 3.26 -5.88
C GLN A 43 -15.99 2.62 -5.95
N PHE A 44 -15.97 1.31 -6.17
CA PHE A 44 -14.74 0.55 -6.34
C PHE A 44 -14.26 0.67 -7.79
N THR A 45 -12.98 0.97 -8.00
CA THR A 45 -12.37 1.10 -9.34
C THR A 45 -11.05 0.35 -9.41
N GLU A 46 -10.49 0.23 -10.61
CA GLU A 46 -9.11 -0.25 -10.82
C GLU A 46 -8.06 0.57 -10.03
N LYS A 47 -8.34 1.85 -9.76
CA LYS A 47 -7.47 2.70 -8.94
C LYS A 47 -7.49 2.32 -7.47
N SER A 48 -8.59 1.75 -7.00
CA SER A 48 -8.70 1.26 -5.62
C SER A 48 -7.79 0.05 -5.41
N ASP A 49 -7.69 -0.85 -6.40
CA ASP A 49 -6.69 -1.93 -6.40
C ASP A 49 -5.26 -1.38 -6.49
N ALA A 50 -5.00 -0.40 -7.37
CA ALA A 50 -3.68 0.21 -7.52
C ALA A 50 -3.20 0.90 -6.23
N TYR A 51 -4.09 1.59 -5.51
CA TYR A 51 -3.81 2.18 -4.20
C TYR A 51 -3.38 1.11 -3.19
N SER A 52 -4.18 0.03 -3.06
CA SER A 52 -3.89 -1.06 -2.13
C SER A 52 -2.58 -1.78 -2.45
N PHE A 53 -2.21 -1.87 -3.72
CA PHE A 53 -0.92 -2.40 -4.15
C PHE A 53 0.24 -1.46 -3.80
N GLY A 54 0.06 -0.15 -3.96
CA GLY A 54 1.05 0.86 -3.54
C GLY A 54 1.33 0.77 -2.03
N VAL A 55 0.29 0.56 -1.23
CA VAL A 55 0.43 0.28 0.20
C VAL A 55 1.30 -0.96 0.46
N VAL A 56 1.11 -2.05 -0.30
CA VAL A 56 1.93 -3.27 -0.17
C VAL A 56 3.40 -2.98 -0.52
N ILE A 57 3.66 -2.15 -1.53
CA ILE A 57 5.03 -1.72 -1.87
C ILE A 57 5.66 -0.97 -0.68
N VAL A 58 4.94 -0.02 -0.08
CA VAL A 58 5.42 0.71 1.11
C VAL A 58 5.73 -0.24 2.28
N GLU A 59 4.87 -1.22 2.53
CA GLU A 59 5.10 -2.24 3.56
C GLU A 59 6.36 -3.08 3.26
N LEU A 60 6.58 -3.45 2.00
CA LEU A 60 7.76 -4.22 1.57
C LEU A 60 9.05 -3.40 1.67
N LEU A 61 9.03 -2.13 1.24
CA LEU A 61 10.20 -1.25 1.27
C LEU A 61 10.62 -0.90 2.71
N THR A 62 9.66 -0.74 3.61
CA THR A 62 9.92 -0.33 5.00
C THR A 62 10.08 -1.51 5.96
N GLY A 63 9.67 -2.73 5.55
CA GLY A 63 9.60 -3.90 6.43
C GLY A 63 8.56 -3.78 7.55
N LYS A 64 7.72 -2.73 7.54
CA LYS A 64 6.76 -2.40 8.61
C LYS A 64 5.34 -2.76 8.18
N LYS A 65 4.66 -3.57 9.00
CA LYS A 65 3.23 -3.86 8.78
C LYS A 65 2.38 -2.60 8.89
N MET A 66 1.39 -2.48 8.01
CA MET A 66 0.48 -1.34 8.02
C MET A 66 -0.51 -1.31 9.20
N VAL A 67 -0.57 -2.35 10.04
CA VAL A 67 -1.42 -2.35 11.24
C VAL A 67 -0.87 -1.36 12.27
N ILE A 68 -1.25 -0.09 12.14
CA ILE A 68 -1.03 0.94 13.14
C ILE A 68 -1.74 0.46 14.40
N SER A 69 -0.97 0.23 15.46
CA SER A 69 -1.48 -0.17 16.75
C SER A 69 -2.54 0.84 17.21
N MET A 70 -3.81 0.41 17.24
CA MET A 70 -4.88 1.25 17.77
C MET A 70 -4.63 1.68 19.24
N PHE A 71 -3.69 1.03 19.92
CA PHE A 71 -3.48 1.10 21.38
C PHE A 71 -2.11 1.62 21.85
N GLY A 72 -1.25 2.16 20.96
CA GLY A 72 0.07 2.70 21.33
C GLY A 72 0.16 4.22 21.24
N SER A 73 0.83 4.85 22.20
CA SER A 73 0.92 6.30 22.46
C SER A 73 1.57 7.13 21.34
N GLN A 74 0.98 8.32 21.13
CA GLN A 74 1.49 9.59 20.56
C GLN A 74 2.27 9.55 19.23
N GLU A 75 1.71 10.26 18.25
CA GLU A 75 2.10 10.36 16.83
C GLU A 75 1.73 9.16 15.95
N LYS A 76 0.42 8.89 15.88
CA LYS A 76 -0.22 8.05 14.84
C LYS A 76 -0.08 8.71 13.46
N ARG A 77 1.11 8.77 12.88
CA ARG A 77 1.23 8.99 11.44
C ARG A 77 0.92 7.67 10.75
N ASP A 78 -0.07 7.70 9.88
CA ASP A 78 -0.32 6.60 8.98
C ASP A 78 0.97 6.31 8.16
N LEU A 79 1.31 5.04 7.99
CA LEU A 79 2.59 4.65 7.37
C LEU A 79 2.68 5.17 5.94
N VAL A 80 1.55 5.24 5.21
CA VAL A 80 1.49 5.89 3.90
C VAL A 80 1.81 7.38 4.03
N SER A 81 1.13 8.08 4.94
CA SER A 81 1.37 9.51 5.19
C SER A 81 2.83 9.80 5.56
N TYR A 82 3.45 8.97 6.41
CA TYR A 82 4.86 9.10 6.78
C TYR A 82 5.78 8.84 5.59
N PHE A 83 5.51 7.80 4.80
CA PHE A 83 6.26 7.51 3.58
C PHE A 83 6.21 8.66 2.57
N MET A 84 5.01 9.22 2.35
CA MET A 84 4.83 10.36 1.43
C MET A 84 5.62 11.59 1.90
N SER A 85 5.59 11.93 3.18
CA SER A 85 6.41 13.04 3.71
C SER A 85 7.90 12.78 3.55
N SER A 86 8.36 11.55 3.83
CA SER A 86 9.77 11.17 3.62
C SER A 86 10.20 11.23 2.16
N MET A 87 9.30 10.91 1.22
CA MET A 87 9.55 11.07 -0.22
C MET A 87 9.69 12.55 -0.60
N GLU A 88 8.76 13.40 -0.16
CA GLU A 88 8.78 14.84 -0.43
C GLU A 88 10.03 15.52 0.13
N GLU A 89 10.50 15.08 1.31
CA GLU A 89 11.70 15.61 1.97
C GLU A 89 13.02 14.99 1.48
N ASN A 90 13.00 14.05 0.52
CA ASN A 90 14.16 13.27 0.07
C ASN A 90 14.83 12.44 1.18
N HIS A 91 14.04 12.01 2.17
CA HIS A 91 14.45 11.17 3.31
C HIS A 91 13.96 9.72 3.17
N LEU A 92 13.64 9.25 1.95
CA LEU A 92 13.16 7.87 1.69
C LEU A 92 14.12 6.81 2.29
N LEU A 93 15.43 7.01 2.14
CA LEU A 93 16.41 6.02 2.59
C LEU A 93 16.43 5.84 4.13
N ASP A 94 15.90 6.80 4.88
CA ASP A 94 15.84 6.73 6.35
C ASP A 94 14.72 5.81 6.85
N ILE A 95 13.72 5.56 5.99
CA ILE A 95 12.54 4.76 6.35
C ILE A 95 12.54 3.36 5.73
N VAL A 96 13.39 3.15 4.72
CA VAL A 96 13.60 1.85 4.06
C VAL A 96 14.22 0.86 5.04
N ASP A 97 13.83 -0.40 4.92
CA ASP A 97 14.33 -1.48 5.75
C ASP A 97 15.88 -1.55 5.68
N ALA A 98 16.51 -1.73 6.84
CA ALA A 98 17.96 -1.70 6.97
C ALA A 98 18.65 -2.83 6.19
N GLU A 99 17.97 -3.95 5.90
CA GLU A 99 18.52 -5.01 5.05
C GLU A 99 18.52 -4.59 3.57
N ILE A 100 17.46 -3.92 3.11
CA ILE A 100 17.36 -3.39 1.73
C ILE A 100 18.38 -2.25 1.53
N GLY A 101 18.52 -1.36 2.50
CA GLY A 101 19.45 -0.23 2.44
C GLY A 101 20.94 -0.62 2.42
N LYS A 102 21.29 -1.82 2.90
CA LYS A 102 22.68 -2.33 2.91
C LYS A 102 23.14 -2.87 1.57
N ASP A 103 22.23 -3.36 0.73
CA ASP A 103 22.55 -4.03 -0.53
C ASP A 103 22.95 -3.06 -1.66
N GLY A 104 23.04 -1.75 -1.37
CA GLY A 104 23.59 -0.75 -2.30
C GLY A 104 22.68 -0.39 -3.47
N GLN A 105 21.47 -0.94 -3.54
CA GLN A 105 20.49 -0.75 -4.62
C GLN A 105 19.62 0.50 -4.40
N LYS A 106 20.24 1.63 -4.06
CA LYS A 106 19.51 2.88 -3.78
C LYS A 106 18.68 3.36 -4.97
N ASP A 107 19.22 3.23 -6.18
CA ASP A 107 18.54 3.65 -7.40
C ASP A 107 17.31 2.76 -7.71
N GLU A 108 17.37 1.47 -7.37
CA GLU A 108 16.24 0.56 -7.54
C GLU A 108 15.14 0.82 -6.52
N VAL A 109 15.52 1.12 -5.26
CA VAL A 109 14.58 1.54 -4.21
C VAL A 109 13.84 2.81 -4.63
N VAL A 110 14.54 3.79 -5.19
CA VAL A 110 13.92 5.03 -5.71
C VAL A 110 13.09 4.78 -6.97
N ALA A 111 13.46 3.82 -7.82
CA ALA A 111 12.68 3.50 -9.02
C ALA A 111 11.35 2.78 -8.71
N VAL A 112 11.28 2.06 -7.59
CA VAL A 112 10.08 1.36 -7.14
C VAL A 112 9.17 2.25 -6.29
N ALA A 113 9.75 3.21 -5.55
CA ALA A 113 9.06 4.19 -4.72
C ALA A 113 8.37 5.29 -5.55
#